data_AF-A0A7X1F9E5-F1
#
_entry.id   AF-A0A7X1F9E5-F1
#
_cell.length_a   1.000
_cell.length_b   1.000
_cell.length_c   1.000
_cell.angle_alpha   90.00
_cell.angle_beta   90.00
_cell.angle_gamma   90.00
#
_symmetry.space_group_name_H-M   'P 1'
#
loop_
_entity.id
_entity.type
_entity.pdbx_description
1 polymer ?
#
loop_
_entity_poly.entity_id
_entity_poly.type
_entity_poly.pdbx_seq_one_letter_code
_entity_poly.pdbx_strand_id
1 'polypeptide(L)'
;MNTARLGPTSLAASLAAALAFATAPSAHAQTGAAATPDSHVERLEHNGIGYEVTYRPLVRTMEKTIGAHPGARSTLQRCRAVTEIAIDREVRLPDGSAALSHRLTDMQRITAHHIGPCEQNRQALAKARLRQADAIAAQVRAMAASDRPALLAQIDAARALAVN
;
A
#
# COMPACT_ATOMS: atom_id res chain seq x y z
N MET A 1 45.88 -58.41 -31.36
CA MET A 1 45.32 -59.57 -32.08
C MET A 1 43.87 -59.28 -32.38
N ASN A 2 43.53 -59.34 -33.67
CA ASN A 2 42.21 -59.12 -34.27
C ASN A 2 41.17 -60.15 -33.79
N THR A 3 39.90 -59.73 -33.72
CA THR A 3 38.70 -60.30 -34.42
C THR A 3 37.47 -59.63 -33.79
N ALA A 4 36.76 -58.69 -34.45
CA ALA A 4 35.86 -58.81 -35.60
C ALA A 4 34.43 -59.27 -35.24
N ARG A 5 33.48 -58.39 -35.62
CA ARG A 5 32.16 -58.64 -36.25
C ARG A 5 31.01 -59.23 -35.41
N LEU A 6 29.91 -58.49 -35.30
CA LEU A 6 28.65 -58.66 -36.07
C LEU A 6 27.50 -57.83 -35.44
N GLY A 7 26.83 -56.99 -36.23
CA GLY A 7 25.43 -56.59 -35.97
C GLY A 7 24.48 -57.74 -36.34
N PRO A 8 23.18 -57.67 -35.99
CA PRO A 8 22.28 -56.94 -36.89
C PRO A 8 21.02 -56.30 -36.25
N THR A 9 20.51 -55.28 -36.97
CA THR A 9 19.11 -54.91 -37.24
C THR A 9 17.98 -55.22 -36.23
N SER A 10 17.20 -54.17 -35.92
CA SER A 10 15.75 -54.05 -36.17
C SER A 10 14.90 -53.60 -34.98
N LEU A 11 13.84 -52.89 -35.36
CA LEU A 11 12.59 -52.61 -34.65
C LEU A 11 12.53 -51.33 -33.82
N ALA A 12 12.10 -50.30 -34.55
CA ALA A 12 11.19 -49.25 -34.14
C ALA A 12 10.36 -49.57 -32.88
N ALA A 13 10.47 -48.70 -31.89
CA ALA A 13 9.44 -48.50 -30.89
C ALA A 13 9.23 -46.99 -30.73
N SER A 14 8.15 -46.52 -31.34
CA SER A 14 7.63 -45.17 -31.23
C SER A 14 7.28 -44.86 -29.78
N LEU A 15 8.16 -44.13 -29.09
CA LEU A 15 7.85 -43.50 -27.81
C LEU A 15 7.32 -42.10 -28.08
N ALA A 16 6.01 -41.95 -27.97
CA ALA A 16 5.30 -40.69 -27.93
C ALA A 16 5.83 -39.85 -26.75
N ALA A 17 6.72 -38.91 -27.03
CA ALA A 17 7.13 -37.90 -26.07
C ALA A 17 6.01 -36.85 -25.98
N ALA A 18 5.13 -37.01 -24.99
CA ALA A 18 4.25 -35.95 -24.54
C ALA A 18 5.13 -34.80 -24.00
N LEU A 19 5.31 -33.76 -24.82
CA LEU A 19 5.89 -32.49 -24.39
C LEU A 19 4.90 -31.84 -23.42
N ALA A 20 5.13 -32.06 -22.13
CA ALA A 20 4.55 -31.28 -21.06
C ALA A 20 4.97 -29.81 -21.27
N PHE A 21 4.00 -28.95 -21.55
CA PHE A 21 4.18 -27.50 -21.45
C PHE A 21 4.48 -27.16 -19.99
N ALA A 22 5.76 -27.01 -19.65
CA ALA A 22 6.18 -26.38 -18.42
C ALA A 22 5.88 -24.88 -18.52
N THR A 23 4.73 -24.46 -18.03
CA THR A 23 4.42 -23.06 -17.79
C THR A 23 5.26 -22.58 -16.62
N ALA A 24 6.40 -21.93 -16.91
CA ALA A 24 7.11 -21.15 -15.92
C ALA A 24 6.19 -19.99 -15.45
N PRO A 25 5.99 -19.78 -14.14
CA PRO A 25 5.32 -18.58 -13.67
C PRO A 25 6.23 -17.39 -13.96
N SER A 26 5.81 -16.55 -14.93
CA SER A 26 6.40 -15.23 -15.16
C SER A 26 6.43 -14.47 -13.84
N ALA A 27 7.64 -14.13 -13.39
CA ALA A 27 7.87 -13.24 -12.26
C ALA A 27 7.23 -11.89 -12.57
N HIS A 28 6.04 -11.66 -12.03
CA HIS A 28 5.44 -10.34 -12.00
C HIS A 28 6.33 -9.49 -11.10
N ALA A 29 6.90 -8.43 -11.68
CA ALA A 29 7.62 -7.41 -10.95
C ALA A 29 6.73 -6.93 -9.79
N GLN A 30 7.11 -7.28 -8.57
CA GLN A 30 6.49 -6.76 -7.37
C GLN A 30 6.88 -5.29 -7.27
N THR A 31 6.02 -4.44 -7.82
CA THR A 31 6.03 -3.00 -7.54
C THR A 31 5.97 -2.85 -6.03
N GLY A 32 7.00 -2.25 -5.45
CA GLY A 32 7.27 -2.27 -4.00
C GLY A 32 6.01 -2.00 -3.18
N ALA A 33 5.65 -3.00 -2.37
CA ALA A 33 4.74 -2.79 -1.26
C ALA A 33 5.33 -1.68 -0.40
N ALA A 34 4.75 -0.49 -0.48
CA ALA A 34 4.98 0.53 0.53
C ALA A 34 4.59 -0.10 1.87
N ALA A 35 5.46 -0.01 2.88
CA ALA A 35 5.06 -0.36 4.24
C ALA A 35 3.77 0.38 4.54
N THR A 36 2.66 -0.35 4.67
CA THR A 36 1.40 0.23 5.12
C THR A 36 1.68 0.75 6.51
N PRO A 37 1.49 2.06 6.78
CA PRO A 37 1.73 2.57 8.13
C PRO A 37 0.83 1.81 9.09
N ASP A 38 1.37 1.51 10.28
CA ASP A 38 0.61 0.79 11.30
C ASP A 38 -0.71 1.51 11.59
N SER A 39 -1.78 0.72 11.70
CA SER A 39 -3.09 1.23 12.08
C SER A 39 -3.01 1.87 13.47
N HIS A 40 -3.67 3.01 13.65
CA HIS A 40 -3.81 3.62 14.96
C HIS A 40 -5.08 3.10 15.62
N VAL A 41 -4.95 2.52 16.81
CA VAL A 41 -6.08 2.01 17.59
C VAL A 41 -6.21 2.84 18.87
N GLU A 42 -7.43 3.26 19.18
CA GLU A 42 -7.76 3.91 20.45
C GLU A 42 -9.01 3.29 21.07
N ARG A 43 -9.11 3.39 22.40
CA ARG A 43 -10.31 3.02 23.14
C ARG A 43 -11.04 4.29 23.57
N LEU A 44 -12.34 4.34 23.29
CA LEU A 44 -13.22 5.46 23.55
C LEU A 44 -14.38 5.00 24.43
N GLU A 45 -14.58 5.63 25.59
CA GLU A 45 -15.80 5.45 26.38
C GLU A 45 -16.81 6.53 25.99
N HIS A 46 -18.05 6.13 25.67
CA HIS A 46 -19.15 7.05 25.40
C HIS A 46 -20.48 6.46 25.85
N ASN A 47 -21.28 7.23 26.60
CA ASN A 47 -22.54 6.79 27.19
C ASN A 47 -22.46 5.47 28.01
N GLY A 48 -21.32 5.23 28.67
CA GLY A 48 -21.08 4.02 29.48
C GLY A 48 -20.76 2.76 28.67
N ILE A 49 -20.51 2.90 27.36
CA ILE A 49 -20.07 1.82 26.47
C ILE A 49 -18.64 2.13 26.00
N GLY A 50 -17.77 1.13 26.10
CA GLY A 50 -16.42 1.16 25.56
C GLY A 50 -16.38 0.76 24.09
N TYR A 51 -15.79 1.59 23.24
CA TYR A 51 -15.60 1.35 21.82
C TYR A 51 -14.12 1.19 21.51
N GLU A 52 -13.79 0.24 20.65
CA GLU A 52 -12.47 0.17 20.02
C GLU A 52 -12.54 0.82 18.65
N VAL A 53 -11.69 1.81 18.39
CA VAL A 53 -11.67 2.56 17.14
C VAL A 53 -10.34 2.30 16.46
N THR A 54 -10.40 1.78 15.24
CA THR A 54 -9.22 1.53 14.40
C THR A 54 -9.21 2.49 13.22
N TYR A 55 -8.15 3.29 13.12
CA TYR A 55 -7.87 4.17 11.99
C TYR A 55 -6.81 3.51 11.10
N ARG A 56 -7.20 3.14 9.88
CA ARG A 56 -6.35 2.52 8.86
C ARG A 56 -5.96 3.57 7.82
N PRO A 57 -4.68 3.95 7.75
CA PRO A 57 -4.23 4.92 6.75
C PRO A 57 -4.15 4.30 5.36
N LEU A 58 -4.69 5.02 4.38
CA LEU A 58 -4.51 4.77 2.96
C LEU A 58 -3.51 5.81 2.43
N VAL A 59 -2.28 5.39 2.16
CA VAL A 59 -1.20 6.28 1.72
C VAL A 59 -0.93 6.12 0.24
N ARG A 60 -0.95 7.24 -0.48
CA ARG A 60 -0.59 7.31 -1.90
C ARG A 60 0.52 8.32 -2.10
N THR A 61 1.58 7.96 -2.80
CA THR A 61 2.64 8.90 -3.19
C THR A 61 2.64 9.11 -4.70
N MET A 62 2.65 10.37 -5.13
CA MET A 62 2.71 10.78 -6.52
C MET A 62 3.97 11.61 -6.76
N GLU A 63 4.67 11.35 -7.84
CA GLU A 63 5.92 12.02 -8.19
C GLU A 63 5.78 12.70 -9.56
N LYS A 64 6.31 13.92 -9.68
CA LYS A 64 6.30 14.69 -10.93
C LYS A 64 7.58 15.49 -11.09
N THR A 65 8.25 15.33 -12.23
CA THR A 65 9.33 16.24 -12.63
C THR A 65 8.73 17.55 -13.13
N ILE A 66 9.11 18.64 -12.49
CA ILE A 66 8.76 20.01 -12.84
C ILE A 66 9.92 20.62 -13.63
N GLY A 67 9.61 21.36 -14.71
CA GLY A 67 10.61 22.00 -15.56
C GLY A 67 11.19 21.09 -16.65
N ALA A 68 10.59 19.93 -16.91
CA ALA A 68 11.00 19.07 -18.02
C ALA A 68 10.47 19.62 -19.36
N HIS A 69 11.39 19.95 -20.26
CA HIS A 69 11.11 20.27 -21.67
C HIS A 69 12.32 19.84 -22.53
N PRO A 70 12.17 19.67 -23.86
CA PRO A 70 13.30 19.39 -24.73
C PRO A 70 14.42 20.44 -24.56
N GLY A 71 15.66 19.97 -24.41
CA GLY A 71 16.84 20.82 -24.18
C GLY A 71 16.99 21.36 -22.74
N ALA A 72 16.09 21.03 -21.81
CA ALA A 72 16.22 21.45 -20.41
C ALA A 72 17.45 20.81 -19.74
N ARG A 73 18.28 21.63 -19.09
CA ARG A 73 19.35 21.13 -18.22
C ARG A 73 18.75 20.49 -16.97
N SER A 74 19.30 19.36 -16.53
CA SER A 74 18.81 18.64 -15.33
C SER A 74 18.78 19.51 -14.07
N THR A 75 19.72 20.44 -13.94
CA THR A 75 19.80 21.38 -12.80
C THR A 75 18.64 22.37 -12.71
N LEU A 76 17.94 22.61 -13.82
CA LEU A 76 16.74 23.47 -13.87
C LEU A 76 15.46 22.70 -13.56
N GLN A 77 15.54 21.38 -13.46
CA GLN A 77 14.41 20.52 -13.14
C GLN A 77 14.32 20.30 -11.63
N ARG A 78 13.10 20.04 -11.15
CA ARG A 78 12.87 19.62 -9.76
C ARG A 78 11.91 18.45 -9.73
N CYS A 79 12.21 17.45 -8.91
CA CYS A 79 11.26 16.43 -8.58
C CYS A 79 10.36 16.93 -7.46
N ARG A 80 9.05 16.86 -7.66
CA ARG A 80 8.06 17.07 -6.61
C ARG A 80 7.41 15.73 -6.27
N ALA A 81 7.47 15.35 -5.00
CA ALA A 81 6.75 14.21 -4.46
C ALA A 81 5.63 14.72 -3.54
N VAL A 82 4.43 14.18 -3.70
CA VAL A 82 3.26 14.46 -2.87
C VAL A 82 2.75 13.15 -2.30
N THR A 83 2.74 13.05 -0.97
CA THR A 83 2.16 11.92 -0.23
C THR A 83 0.81 12.34 0.30
N GLU A 84 -0.25 11.70 -0.18
CA GLU A 84 -1.62 11.87 0.30
C GLU A 84 -1.94 10.78 1.33
N ILE A 85 -2.61 11.18 2.42
CA ILE A 85 -2.99 10.32 3.53
C ILE A 85 -4.51 10.48 3.71
N ALA A 86 -5.24 9.42 3.36
CA ALA A 86 -6.65 9.26 3.72
C ALA A 86 -6.78 8.23 4.85
N ILE A 87 -7.90 8.23 5.56
CA ILE A 87 -8.12 7.30 6.68
C ILE A 87 -9.48 6.62 6.53
N ASP A 88 -9.46 5.28 6.60
CA ASP A 88 -10.64 4.49 6.89
C ASP A 88 -10.73 4.23 8.40
N ARG A 89 -11.86 4.54 9.01
CA ARG A 89 -12.14 4.34 10.43
C ARG A 89 -13.13 3.21 10.61
N GLU A 90 -12.80 2.27 11.48
CA GLU A 90 -13.67 1.16 11.92
C GLU A 90 -13.91 1.28 13.43
N VAL A 91 -15.17 1.16 13.86
CA VAL A 91 -15.57 1.19 15.27
C VAL A 91 -16.14 -0.17 15.62
N ARG A 92 -15.68 -0.75 16.73
CA ARG A 92 -16.15 -2.02 17.28
C ARG A 92 -16.74 -1.84 18.66
N LEU A 93 -17.79 -2.61 18.94
CA LEU A 93 -18.41 -2.72 20.26
C LEU A 93 -17.57 -3.65 21.18
N PRO A 94 -17.84 -3.65 22.51
CA PRO A 94 -17.16 -4.55 23.45
C PRO A 94 -17.31 -6.04 23.12
N ASP A 95 -18.42 -6.41 22.48
CA ASP A 95 -18.70 -7.78 22.05
C ASP A 95 -17.95 -8.19 20.76
N GLY A 96 -17.16 -7.27 20.19
CA GLY A 96 -16.39 -7.49 18.97
C GLY A 96 -17.17 -7.29 17.68
N SER A 97 -18.46 -6.97 17.73
CA SER A 97 -19.25 -6.66 16.55
C SER A 97 -18.86 -5.30 15.94
N ALA A 98 -18.90 -5.22 14.61
CA ALA A 98 -18.62 -3.97 13.90
C ALA A 98 -19.81 -3.01 14.07
N ALA A 99 -19.55 -1.85 14.67
CA ALA A 99 -20.56 -0.80 14.86
C ALA A 99 -20.69 0.08 13.62
N LEU A 100 -19.56 0.59 13.14
CA LEU A 100 -19.49 1.65 12.12
C LEU A 100 -18.20 1.52 11.31
N SER A 101 -18.29 1.79 10.01
CA SER A 101 -17.12 1.97 9.15
C SER A 101 -17.29 3.22 8.30
N HIS A 102 -16.29 4.08 8.26
CA HIS A 102 -16.37 5.38 7.58
C HIS A 102 -15.01 5.85 7.06
N ARG A 103 -14.96 6.33 5.82
CA ARG A 103 -13.81 7.06 5.27
C ARG A 103 -13.86 8.50 5.77
N LEU A 104 -12.83 8.96 6.48
CA LEU A 104 -12.74 10.36 6.87
C LEU A 104 -12.68 11.25 5.62
N THR A 105 -13.45 12.34 5.63
CA THR A 105 -13.52 13.26 4.49
C THR A 105 -12.24 14.09 4.33
N ASP A 106 -11.59 14.41 5.45
CA ASP A 106 -10.35 15.18 5.42
C ASP A 106 -9.17 14.31 4.94
N MET A 107 -8.32 14.92 4.12
CA MET A 107 -7.16 14.26 3.52
C MET A 107 -5.93 15.13 3.69
N GLN A 108 -4.89 14.54 4.24
CA GLN A 108 -3.66 15.24 4.58
C GLN A 108 -2.59 15.03 3.51
N ARG A 109 -1.73 16.02 3.31
CA ARG A 109 -0.68 15.98 2.27
C ARG A 109 0.67 16.38 2.82
N ILE A 110 1.68 15.58 2.51
CA ILE A 110 3.09 15.90 2.77
C ILE A 110 3.75 16.10 1.40
N THR A 111 4.41 17.24 1.20
CA THR A 111 5.11 17.55 -0.07
C THR A 111 6.60 17.61 0.17
N ALA A 112 7.37 16.96 -0.71
CA ALA A 112 8.82 17.00 -0.73
C ALA A 112 9.34 17.44 -2.11
N HIS A 113 10.50 18.08 -2.12
CA HIS A 113 11.15 18.58 -3.32
C HIS A 113 12.61 18.12 -3.38
N HIS A 114 13.05 17.68 -4.55
CA HIS A 114 14.43 17.32 -4.82
C HIS A 114 14.95 18.04 -6.07
N ILE A 115 16.24 18.32 -6.10
CA ILE A 115 16.91 18.91 -7.26
C ILE A 115 17.05 17.83 -8.34
N GLY A 116 16.79 18.19 -9.60
CA GLY A 116 16.85 17.27 -10.73
C GLY A 116 15.55 16.50 -10.98
N PRO A 117 15.49 15.68 -12.05
CA PRO A 117 14.33 14.87 -12.37
C PRO A 117 14.05 13.79 -11.33
N CYS A 118 12.80 13.34 -11.24
CA CYS A 118 12.42 12.24 -10.34
C CYS A 118 13.14 10.93 -10.64
N GLU A 119 13.43 10.66 -11.92
CA GLU A 119 14.16 9.46 -12.36
C GLU A 119 15.56 9.36 -11.72
N GLN A 120 16.26 10.49 -11.58
CA GLN A 120 17.58 10.55 -10.93
C GLN A 120 17.48 10.46 -9.39
N ASN A 121 16.32 10.80 -8.83
CA ASN A 121 16.09 10.82 -7.39
C ASN A 121 15.40 9.54 -6.87
N ARG A 122 15.09 8.55 -7.69
CA ARG A 122 14.29 7.36 -7.30
C ARG A 122 14.77 6.68 -6.02
N GLN A 123 16.08 6.47 -5.87
CA GLN A 123 16.63 5.84 -4.65
C GLN A 123 16.52 6.75 -3.42
N ALA A 124 16.75 8.06 -3.60
CA ALA A 124 16.60 9.04 -2.52
C ALA A 124 15.13 9.14 -2.08
N LEU A 125 14.19 9.13 -3.03
CA LEU A 125 12.75 9.13 -2.78
C LEU A 125 12.30 7.85 -2.07
N ALA A 126 12.80 6.67 -2.46
CA ALA A 126 12.52 5.43 -1.77
C ALA A 126 12.98 5.45 -0.30
N LYS A 127 14.20 5.97 -0.04
CA LYS A 127 14.71 6.16 1.32
C LYS A 127 13.91 7.20 2.11
N ALA A 128 13.52 8.30 1.46
CA ALA A 128 12.71 9.34 2.08
C ALA A 128 11.34 8.79 2.51
N ARG A 129 10.69 7.97 1.68
CA ARG A 129 9.43 7.29 2.02
C ARG A 129 9.55 6.42 3.27
N LEU A 130 10.64 5.64 3.41
CA LEU A 130 10.88 4.84 4.61
C LEU A 130 11.03 5.71 5.87
N ARG A 131 11.71 6.85 5.77
CA ARG A 131 11.86 7.81 6.89
C ARG A 131 10.57 8.59 7.19
N GLN A 132 9.63 8.63 6.26
CA GLN A 132 8.38 9.36 6.40
C GLN A 132 7.33 8.61 7.23
N ALA A 133 7.59 7.34 7.58
CA ALA A 133 6.68 6.52 8.39
C ALA A 133 6.27 7.22 9.70
N ASP A 134 7.23 7.79 10.43
CA ASP A 134 6.95 8.50 11.70
C ASP A 134 6.09 9.74 11.48
N ALA A 135 6.34 10.49 10.40
CA ALA A 135 5.54 11.66 10.04
C ALA A 135 4.11 11.28 9.64
N ILE A 136 3.93 10.17 8.92
CA ILE A 136 2.61 9.64 8.57
C ILE A 136 1.88 9.18 9.85
N ALA A 137 2.54 8.44 10.74
CA ALA A 137 1.95 8.00 12.00
C ALA A 137 1.54 9.18 12.89
N ALA A 138 2.35 10.24 12.94
CA ALA A 138 2.00 11.47 13.64
C ALA A 138 0.77 12.15 13.02
N GLN A 139 0.69 12.21 11.69
CA GLN A 139 -0.46 12.77 10.99
C GLN A 139 -1.74 11.96 11.24
N VAL A 140 -1.65 10.62 11.24
CA VAL A 140 -2.78 9.75 11.54
C VAL A 140 -3.32 9.99 12.95
N ARG A 141 -2.45 10.12 13.95
CA ARG A 141 -2.86 10.47 15.32
C ARG A 141 -3.52 11.85 15.39
N ALA A 142 -2.99 12.83 14.66
CA ALA A 142 -3.59 14.17 14.60
C ALA A 142 -4.98 14.16 13.96
N MET A 143 -5.16 13.41 12.86
CA MET A 143 -6.46 13.25 12.20
C MET A 143 -7.46 12.52 13.11
N ALA A 144 -7.05 11.46 13.81
CA ALA A 144 -7.88 10.75 14.78
C ALA A 144 -8.34 11.67 15.93
N ALA A 145 -7.42 12.46 16.49
CA ALA A 145 -7.75 13.44 17.52
C ALA A 145 -8.76 14.50 17.04
N SER A 146 -8.63 14.96 15.80
CA SER A 146 -9.56 15.93 15.19
C SER A 146 -10.93 15.33 14.85
N ASP A 147 -11.00 14.04 14.56
CA ASP A 147 -12.22 13.34 14.18
C ASP A 147 -13.14 13.02 15.38
N ARG A 148 -12.58 12.96 16.60
CA ARG A 148 -13.28 12.55 17.82
C ARG A 148 -14.67 13.19 18.02
N PRO A 149 -14.90 14.51 17.84
CA PRO A 149 -16.23 15.09 18.01
C PRO A 149 -17.24 14.57 16.98
N ALA A 150 -16.82 14.40 15.72
CA ALA A 150 -17.67 13.89 14.65
C ALA A 150 -17.97 12.39 14.85
N LEU A 151 -17.00 11.61 15.35
CA LEU A 151 -17.19 10.21 15.72
C LEU A 151 -18.28 10.05 16.79
N LEU A 152 -18.21 10.82 17.88
CA LEU A 152 -19.18 10.76 18.97
C LEU A 152 -20.60 11.07 18.48
N ALA A 153 -20.75 12.10 17.65
CA ALA A 153 -22.04 12.43 17.04
C ALA A 153 -22.58 11.31 16.14
N GLN A 154 -21.71 10.63 15.38
CA GLN A 154 -22.11 9.48 14.56
C GLN A 154 -22.55 8.28 15.41
N ILE A 155 -21.87 8.02 16.54
CA ILE A 155 -22.27 6.97 17.49
C ILE A 155 -23.65 7.28 18.08
N ASP A 156 -23.89 8.53 18.52
CA ASP A 156 -25.18 8.94 19.07
C ASP A 156 -26.32 8.80 18.04
N ALA A 157 -26.06 9.22 16.79
CA ALA A 157 -27.02 9.06 15.70
C ALA A 157 -27.34 7.58 15.42
N ALA A 158 -26.32 6.71 15.36
CA ALA A 158 -26.51 5.28 15.14
C ALA A 158 -27.31 4.63 16.27
N ARG A 159 -27.07 5.02 17.52
CA ARG A 159 -27.85 4.54 18.67
C ARG A 159 -29.31 4.98 18.61
N ALA A 160 -29.56 6.25 18.29
CA ALA A 160 -30.92 6.77 18.18
C ALA A 160 -31.75 6.01 17.13
N LEU A 161 -31.12 5.53 16.07
CA LEU A 161 -31.78 4.69 15.05
C LEU A 161 -32.09 3.27 15.54
N ALA A 162 -31.31 2.73 16.48
CA ALA A 162 -31.46 1.35 16.96
C ALA A 162 -32.53 1.17 18.06
N VAL A 163 -32.96 2.26 18.72
CA VAL A 163 -34.00 2.23 19.77
C VAL A 163 -35.41 2.57 19.27
N ASN A 164 -35.57 2.86 17.98
CA ASN A 164 -36.87 3.01 17.32
C ASN A 164 -37.24 1.73 16.57
#